data_AF-A0A9D5NLU9-F1
#
_entry.id   AF-A0A9D5NLU9-F1
#
_cell.length_a   1.000
_cell.length_b   1.000
_cell.length_c   1.000
_cell.angle_alpha   90.00
_cell.angle_beta   90.00
_cell.angle_gamma   90.00
#
_symmetry.space_group_name_H-M   'P 1'
#
loop_
_entity.id
_entity.type
_entity.pdbx_description
1 polymer ?
#
loop_
_entity_poly.entity_id
_entity_poly.type
_entity_poly.pdbx_seq_one_letter_code
_entity_poly.pdbx_strand_id
1 'polypeptide(L)'
;MENKGFNYSFTLPELSYFLFGNKKCPKCGGKLVRTKKFETRTDMFHRTRVDSIFHPGQMVKCYNYVYNCKNCGFKNSLSNLANSNKCKRKIK
;
A
#
# COMPACT_ATOMS: atom_id res chain seq x y z
N MET A 1 7.65 24.84 11.98
CA MET A 1 6.97 23.79 11.19
C MET A 1 7.88 22.58 11.21
N GLU A 2 7.60 21.59 12.08
CA GLU A 2 8.44 20.38 12.19
C GLU A 2 8.36 19.58 10.87
N ASN A 3 9.49 19.38 10.20
CA ASN A 3 9.59 18.54 9.01
C ASN A 3 9.40 17.07 9.41
N LYS A 4 8.15 16.58 9.42
CA LYS A 4 7.83 15.16 9.59
C LYS A 4 7.98 14.49 8.24
N GLY A 5 9.00 13.64 8.08
CA GLY A 5 9.23 12.87 6.86
C GLY A 5 8.03 11.99 6.51
N PHE A 6 7.76 11.82 5.22
CA PHE A 6 6.70 10.95 4.72
C PHE A 6 7.29 9.90 3.78
N ASN A 7 6.95 8.64 3.97
CA ASN A 7 7.35 7.56 3.07
C ASN A 7 6.12 6.88 2.46
N TYR A 8 6.10 6.83 1.13
CA TYR A 8 5.19 6.04 0.32
C TYR A 8 5.97 4.93 -0.38
N SER A 9 6.00 3.75 0.23
CA SER A 9 6.61 2.57 -0.39
C SER A 9 5.55 1.79 -1.15
N PHE A 10 5.63 1.83 -2.49
CA PHE A 10 4.84 0.95 -3.36
C PHE A 10 5.78 0.12 -4.22
N THR A 11 5.48 -1.16 -4.36
CA THR A 11 5.95 -1.96 -5.49
C THR A 11 5.21 -1.56 -6.76
N LEU A 12 5.79 -1.80 -7.94
CA LEU A 12 5.13 -1.53 -9.23
C LEU A 12 3.72 -2.17 -9.34
N PRO A 13 3.50 -3.43 -8.90
CA PRO A 13 2.15 -4.02 -8.89
C PRO A 13 1.18 -3.28 -7.96
N GLU A 14 1.64 -2.86 -6.79
CA GLU A 14 0.81 -2.10 -5.85
C GLU A 14 0.44 -0.74 -6.40
N LEU A 15 1.39 -0.04 -7.03
CA LEU A 15 1.14 1.25 -7.67
C LEU A 15 0.15 1.09 -8.83
N SER A 16 0.35 0.08 -9.69
CA SER A 16 -0.56 -0.23 -10.79
C SER A 16 -1.97 -0.56 -10.28
N TYR A 17 -2.08 -1.43 -9.26
CA TYR A 17 -3.38 -1.70 -8.65
C TYR A 17 -3.96 -0.45 -8.02
N PHE A 18 -3.16 0.36 -7.34
CA PHE A 18 -3.60 1.58 -6.66
C PHE A 18 -4.25 2.56 -7.64
N LEU A 19 -3.62 2.81 -8.78
CA LEU A 19 -4.08 3.75 -9.81
C LEU A 19 -5.18 3.17 -10.71
N PHE A 20 -5.02 1.94 -11.19
CA PHE A 20 -5.85 1.37 -12.27
C PHE A 20 -6.60 0.09 -11.89
N GLY A 21 -6.35 -0.46 -10.70
CA GLY A 21 -6.95 -1.72 -10.27
C GLY A 21 -8.46 -1.60 -10.02
N ASN A 22 -9.22 -2.60 -10.47
CA ASN A 22 -10.65 -2.73 -10.19
C ASN A 22 -10.90 -2.90 -8.69
N LYS A 23 -11.54 -1.91 -8.07
CA LYS A 23 -11.89 -1.89 -6.64
C LYS A 23 -13.18 -2.66 -6.35
N LYS A 24 -13.26 -3.90 -6.87
CA LYS A 24 -14.37 -4.82 -6.61
C LYS A 24 -13.93 -5.88 -5.60
N CYS A 25 -14.83 -6.23 -4.69
CA CYS A 25 -14.60 -7.22 -3.66
C CYS A 25 -14.51 -8.60 -4.31
N PRO A 26 -13.44 -9.37 -4.06
CA PRO A 26 -13.30 -10.70 -4.64
C PRO A 26 -14.31 -11.71 -4.06
N LYS A 27 -14.91 -11.43 -2.90
CA LYS A 27 -15.87 -12.35 -2.26
C LYS A 27 -17.31 -12.16 -2.74
N CYS A 28 -17.78 -10.91 -2.84
CA CYS A 28 -19.19 -10.61 -3.11
C CYS A 28 -19.41 -9.68 -4.31
N GLY A 29 -18.34 -9.31 -5.04
CA GLY A 29 -18.43 -8.36 -6.16
C GLY A 29 -18.69 -6.89 -5.78
N GLY A 30 -19.04 -6.62 -4.52
CA GLY A 30 -19.34 -5.27 -4.03
C GLY A 30 -18.14 -4.30 -4.06
N LYS A 31 -18.39 -3.00 -3.90
CA LYS A 31 -17.33 -1.98 -3.97
C LYS A 31 -16.37 -2.07 -2.78
N LEU A 32 -15.07 -2.01 -3.06
CA LEU A 32 -14.02 -1.83 -2.07
C LEU A 32 -13.78 -0.34 -1.84
N VAL A 33 -13.82 0.07 -0.57
CA VAL A 33 -13.51 1.42 -0.12
C VAL A 33 -12.07 1.45 0.39
N ARG A 34 -11.28 2.39 -0.15
CA ARG A 34 -9.89 2.59 0.23
C ARG A 34 -9.81 3.44 1.51
N THR A 35 -9.02 2.98 2.47
CA THR A 35 -8.68 3.71 3.69
C THR A 35 -7.17 3.88 3.76
N LYS A 36 -6.71 5.14 3.90
CA LYS A 36 -5.31 5.47 4.14
C LYS A 36 -5.02 5.29 5.62
N LYS A 37 -4.04 4.46 5.94
CA LYS A 37 -3.49 4.29 7.29
C LYS A 37 -2.04 4.76 7.29
N PHE A 38 -1.54 5.11 8.46
CA PHE A 38 -0.12 5.38 8.64
C PHE A 38 0.37 4.73 9.92
N GLU A 39 1.63 4.33 9.89
CA GLU A 39 2.40 3.97 11.07
C GLU A 39 3.55 4.97 11.16
N THR A 40 3.82 5.47 12.36
CA THR A 40 5.02 6.28 12.58
C THR A 40 6.14 5.32 12.94
N ARG A 41 7.22 5.36 12.17
CA ARG A 41 8.44 4.59 12.48
C ARG A 41 9.57 5.56 12.75
N THR A 42 10.22 5.34 13.88
CA THR A 42 11.53 5.89 14.19
C THR A 42 12.56 5.02 13.47
N ASP A 43 13.62 5.64 12.97
CA ASP A 43 14.79 4.93 12.45
C ASP A 43 14.60 4.20 11.09
N MET A 44 13.98 4.89 10.12
CA MET A 44 13.72 4.30 8.81
C MET A 44 14.95 4.41 7.89
N PHE A 45 15.55 3.27 7.56
CA PHE A 45 16.52 3.17 6.46
C PHE A 45 15.82 3.44 5.12
N HIS A 46 16.10 4.59 4.52
CA HIS A 46 15.71 4.86 3.13
C HIS A 46 16.66 4.11 2.20
N ARG A 47 16.28 2.89 1.77
CA ARG A 47 16.98 2.21 0.67
C ARG A 47 16.70 2.94 -0.63
N THR A 48 17.49 3.94 -0.98
CA THR A 48 17.54 4.41 -2.37
C THR A 48 18.53 3.55 -3.16
N ARG A 49 18.43 3.54 -4.51
CA ARG A 49 19.34 2.78 -5.37
C ARG A 49 20.80 3.30 -5.34
N VAL A 50 21.01 4.48 -4.76
CA VAL A 50 22.27 5.20 -4.86
C VAL A 50 22.94 5.32 -3.49
N ASP A 51 22.18 5.60 -2.41
CA ASP A 51 22.70 5.58 -1.04
C ASP A 51 21.61 5.33 0.01
N SER A 52 21.96 4.66 1.11
CA SER A 52 21.08 4.58 2.28
C SER A 52 21.22 5.83 3.14
N ILE A 53 20.23 6.74 3.07
CA ILE A 53 20.23 7.95 3.90
C ILE A 53 19.65 7.61 5.28
N PHE A 54 20.52 7.51 6.28
CA PHE A 54 20.17 7.31 7.68
C PHE A 54 19.82 8.67 8.32
N HIS A 55 18.58 8.83 8.79
CA HIS A 55 18.13 10.03 9.49
C HIS A 55 17.91 9.69 10.98
N PRO A 56 18.96 9.78 11.82
CA PRO A 56 18.82 9.49 13.24
C PRO A 56 17.78 10.41 13.89
N GLY A 57 16.80 9.83 14.58
CA GLY A 57 15.82 10.57 15.36
C GLY A 57 14.63 11.17 14.59
N GLN A 58 14.53 11.00 13.27
CA GLN A 58 13.36 11.47 12.52
C GLN A 58 12.19 10.48 12.57
N MET A 59 11.02 10.96 13.01
CA MET A 59 9.77 10.21 12.94
C MET A 59 9.21 10.29 11.52
N VAL A 60 9.24 9.17 10.80
CA VAL A 60 8.70 9.09 9.44
C VAL A 60 7.32 8.44 9.47
N LYS A 61 6.34 9.06 8.80
CA LYS A 61 5.02 8.46 8.59
C LYS A 61 5.08 7.54 7.37
N CYS A 62 4.96 6.24 7.62
CA CYS A 62 4.85 5.21 6.60
C CYS A 62 3.37 4.99 6.26
N TYR A 63 2.98 5.33 5.03
CA TYR A 63 1.58 5.20 4.62
C TYR A 63 1.27 3.83 4.03
N ASN A 64 0.23 3.20 4.55
CA ASN A 64 -0.30 1.92 4.08
C ASN A 64 -1.76 2.09 3.64
N TYR A 65 -2.17 1.32 2.65
CA TYR A 65 -3.54 1.36 2.12
C TYR A 65 -4.27 0.05 2.36
N VAL A 66 -5.44 0.15 2.98
CA VAL A 66 -6.34 -0.98 3.26
C VAL A 66 -7.63 -0.78 2.49
N TYR A 67 -8.19 -1.86 1.98
CA TYR A 67 -9.45 -1.87 1.26
C TYR A 67 -10.48 -2.66 2.06
N ASN A 68 -11.65 -2.06 2.27
CA ASN A 68 -12.75 -2.65 3.02
C ASN A 68 -13.99 -2.73 2.13
N CYS A 69 -14.64 -3.88 2.08
CA CYS A 69 -15.94 -4.03 1.45
C CYS A 69 -17.03 -3.72 2.46
N LYS A 70 -17.89 -2.74 2.17
CA LYS A 70 -19.04 -2.42 3.04
C LYS A 70 -20.11 -3.50 3.04
N ASN A 71 -20.20 -4.32 1.99
CA ASN A 71 -21.26 -5.30 1.83
C ASN A 71 -21.03 -6.58 2.66
N CYS A 72 -19.80 -7.11 2.68
CA CYS A 72 -19.49 -8.37 3.37
C CYS A 72 -18.42 -8.23 4.46
N GLY A 73 -18.00 -7.00 4.78
CA GLY A 73 -16.94 -6.74 5.77
C GLY A 73 -15.54 -7.19 5.35
N PHE A 74 -15.36 -7.66 4.10
CA PHE A 74 -14.04 -8.13 3.64
C PHE A 74 -13.00 -7.02 3.69
N LYS A 75 -11.90 -7.28 4.38
CA LYS A 75 -10.79 -6.35 4.56
C LYS A 75 -9.51 -6.96 4.01
N ASN A 76 -8.80 -6.20 3.18
CA ASN A 76 -7.54 -6.67 2.61
C ASN A 76 -6.55 -5.51 2.38
N SER A 77 -5.26 -5.82 2.38
CA SER A 77 -4.22 -4.82 2.09
C SER A 77 -4.04 -4.60 0.59
N LEU A 78 -3.50 -3.45 0.21
CA LEU A 78 -3.11 -3.15 -1.17
C LEU A 78 -2.17 -4.23 -1.74
N SER A 79 -1.19 -4.67 -0.97
CA SER A 79 -0.21 -5.70 -1.34
C SER A 79 -0.88 -7.00 -1.75
N ASN A 80 -1.86 -7.44 -0.95
CA ASN A 80 -2.54 -8.71 -1.18
C ASN A 80 -3.49 -8.63 -2.39
N LEU A 81 -4.13 -7.48 -2.62
CA LEU A 81 -4.96 -7.22 -3.80
C LEU A 81 -4.13 -7.09 -5.08
N ALA A 82 -2.96 -6.46 -5.00
CA ALA A 82 -2.04 -6.33 -6.13
C ALA A 82 -1.42 -7.68 -6.53
N ASN A 83 -1.05 -8.51 -5.55
CA ASN A 83 -0.45 -9.82 -5.81
C ASN A 83 -1.48 -10.90 -6.19
N SER A 84 -2.72 -10.83 -5.70
CA SER A 84 -3.78 -11.77 -6.12
C SER A 84 -4.17 -11.62 -7.61
N ASN A 85 -3.96 -10.44 -8.20
CA ASN A 85 -4.09 -10.24 -9.66
C ASN A 85 -2.98 -10.89 -10.49
N LYS A 86 -1.83 -11.28 -9.91
CA LYS A 86 -0.78 -12.01 -10.64
C LYS A 86 -1.21 -13.44 -11.00
N CYS A 87 -2.01 -14.10 -10.15
CA CYS A 87 -2.41 -15.48 -10.38
C CYS A 87 -3.38 -15.65 -11.56
N LYS A 88 -4.04 -14.57 -12.03
CA LYS A 88 -4.92 -14.58 -13.20
C LYS A 88 -4.22 -14.27 -14.53
N ARG A 89 -2.93 -13.96 -14.51
CA ARG A 89 -2.11 -13.77 -15.71
C ARG A 89 -1.23 -14.99 -15.97
N LYS A 90 -1.81 -16.20 -15.97
CA LYS A 90 -1.25 -17.30 -16.77
C LYS A 90 -1.76 -17.10 -18.19
N ILE A 91 -0.86 -16.56 -19.00
CA ILE A 91 -0.99 -16.38 -20.45
C ILE A 91 -1.33 -17.75 -21.06
N LYS A 92 -2.37 -17.75 -21.91
CA LYS A 92 -2.74 -18.84 -22.81
C LYS A 92 -1.85 -18.76 -24.05
#